data_AF-A0A8H7NJ16-F1
#
_entry.id   AF-A0A8H7NJ16-F1
#
_cell.length_a   1.000
_cell.length_b   1.000
_cell.length_c   1.000
_cell.angle_alpha   90.00
_cell.angle_beta   90.00
_cell.angle_gamma   90.00
#
_symmetry.space_group_name_H-M   'P 1'
#
loop_
_entity.id
_entity.type
_entity.pdbx_description
1 polymer ?
#
loop_
_entity_poly.entity_id
_entity_poly.type
_entity_poly.pdbx_seq_one_letter_code
_entity_poly.pdbx_strand_id
1 'polypeptide(L)'
;MQSLTVALIGANGQIGNFILHELLASREARFHVLAFIRPNSQLKYQGPQENVTVHDIDLSKVTADSLAPYFRASDVVVSAVGTELLSRQSVLQDAAAIAGVPRFYPSEFGMHSVLRMRTEEATLIHPVGRTFLVRAGESSRFVHLRLEPLSLILLGRLGLKKLNASMKL
;
A
#
# COMPACT_ATOMS: atom_id res chain seq x y z
N MET A 1 5.53 -10.75 -23.33
CA MET A 1 4.63 -10.20 -22.29
C MET A 1 5.48 -9.87 -21.09
N GLN A 2 5.28 -8.72 -20.44
CA GLN A 2 6.01 -8.41 -19.21
C GLN A 2 5.55 -9.38 -18.12
N SER A 3 6.51 -9.93 -17.36
CA SER A 3 6.25 -10.80 -16.22
C SER A 3 6.42 -9.97 -14.96
N LEU A 4 5.40 -9.92 -14.11
CA LEU A 4 5.41 -9.15 -12.86
C LEU A 4 5.30 -10.08 -11.67
N THR A 5 6.13 -9.87 -10.66
CA THR A 5 6.10 -10.61 -9.41
C THR A 5 5.29 -9.84 -8.36
N VAL A 6 4.22 -10.46 -7.87
CA VAL A 6 3.31 -9.88 -6.87
C VAL A 6 3.39 -10.68 -5.58
N ALA A 7 3.84 -10.04 -4.51
CA ALA A 7 3.74 -10.58 -3.16
C ALA A 7 2.35 -10.29 -2.58
N LEU A 8 1.52 -11.31 -2.44
CA LEU A 8 0.14 -11.20 -1.96
C LEU A 8 0.01 -11.74 -0.55
N ILE A 9 -0.17 -10.84 0.42
CA ILE A 9 -0.33 -11.18 1.82
C ILE A 9 -1.80 -11.40 2.14
N GLY A 10 -2.13 -12.55 2.74
CA GLY A 10 -3.51 -12.90 3.07
C GLY A 10 -4.25 -13.53 1.89
N ALA A 11 -3.55 -14.29 1.05
CA ALA A 11 -4.11 -14.90 -0.16
C ALA A 11 -5.32 -15.83 0.08
N ASN A 12 -5.43 -16.41 1.28
CA ASN A 12 -6.58 -17.23 1.69
C ASN A 12 -7.76 -16.43 2.28
N GLY A 13 -7.60 -15.12 2.47
CA GLY A 13 -8.65 -14.24 2.96
C GLY A 13 -9.74 -14.04 1.92
N GLN A 14 -10.89 -13.49 2.33
CA GLN A 14 -12.00 -13.23 1.41
C GLN A 14 -11.55 -12.36 0.22
N ILE A 15 -10.95 -11.20 0.50
CA ILE A 15 -10.46 -10.29 -0.54
C ILE A 15 -9.21 -10.86 -1.24
N GLY A 16 -8.25 -11.38 -0.47
CA GLY A 16 -7.01 -11.91 -1.03
C GLY A 16 -7.22 -13.03 -2.03
N ASN A 17 -8.22 -13.91 -1.81
CA ASN A 17 -8.50 -15.00 -2.74
C ASN A 17 -9.06 -14.49 -4.07
N PHE A 18 -9.97 -13.52 -4.05
CA PHE A 18 -10.44 -12.89 -5.29
C PHE A 18 -9.30 -12.21 -6.05
N ILE A 19 -8.41 -11.48 -5.34
CA ILE A 19 -7.22 -10.87 -5.96
C ILE A 19 -6.34 -11.94 -6.61
N LEU A 20 -6.09 -13.05 -5.91
CA LEU A 20 -5.29 -14.16 -6.45
C LEU A 20 -5.90 -14.74 -7.73
N HIS A 21 -7.21 -14.98 -7.73
CA HIS A 21 -7.93 -15.49 -8.91
C HIS A 21 -7.81 -14.52 -10.11
N GLU A 22 -8.03 -13.24 -9.91
CA GLU A 22 -7.98 -12.24 -10.99
C GLU A 22 -6.55 -12.04 -11.52
N LEU A 23 -5.54 -12.03 -10.65
CA LEU A 23 -4.14 -11.96 -11.08
C LEU A 23 -3.76 -13.15 -11.97
N LEU A 24 -4.20 -14.36 -11.61
CA LEU A 24 -3.88 -15.56 -12.37
C LEU A 24 -4.74 -15.75 -13.63
N ALA A 25 -5.94 -15.17 -13.67
CA ALA A 25 -6.83 -15.18 -14.83
C ALA A 25 -6.51 -14.08 -15.85
N SER A 26 -5.69 -13.08 -15.48
CA SER A 26 -5.39 -11.93 -16.33
C SER A 26 -4.76 -12.34 -17.67
N ARG A 27 -5.26 -11.74 -18.75
CA ARG A 27 -4.72 -11.90 -20.11
C ARG A 27 -3.79 -10.76 -20.54
N GLU A 28 -3.76 -9.68 -19.76
CA GLU A 28 -3.01 -8.46 -20.09
C GLU A 28 -1.53 -8.58 -19.76
N ALA A 29 -1.21 -9.27 -18.66
CA ALA A 29 0.15 -9.52 -18.19
C ALA A 29 0.25 -10.91 -17.57
N ARG A 30 1.49 -11.44 -17.50
CA ARG A 30 1.76 -12.69 -16.78
C ARG A 30 2.20 -12.33 -15.37
N PHE A 31 1.45 -12.80 -14.37
CA PHE A 31 1.80 -12.58 -12.97
C PHE A 31 2.40 -13.84 -12.36
N HIS A 32 3.52 -13.67 -11.66
CA HIS A 32 4.03 -14.64 -10.70
C HIS A 32 3.61 -14.19 -9.30
N VAL A 33 2.84 -15.01 -8.59
CA VAL A 33 2.27 -14.62 -7.30
C VAL A 33 2.98 -15.36 -6.17
N LEU A 34 3.63 -14.60 -5.29
CA LEU A 34 4.11 -15.08 -4.00
C LEU A 34 2.94 -14.98 -3.00
N ALA A 35 2.24 -16.08 -2.79
CA ALA A 35 1.04 -16.15 -1.96
C ALA A 35 1.40 -16.45 -0.50
N PHE A 36 1.23 -15.46 0.38
CA PHE A 36 1.46 -15.63 1.81
C PHE A 36 0.17 -16.00 2.52
N ILE A 37 0.18 -17.16 3.16
CA ILE A 37 -0.93 -17.72 3.94
C ILE A 37 -0.52 -17.97 5.38
N ARG A 38 -1.50 -18.19 6.25
CA ARG A 38 -1.24 -18.55 7.65
C ARG A 38 -0.61 -19.95 7.74
N PRO A 39 0.27 -20.21 8.72
CA PRO A 39 0.82 -21.55 8.93
C PRO A 39 -0.28 -22.58 9.15
N ASN A 40 -0.02 -23.82 8.75
CA ASN A 40 -0.97 -24.94 8.81
C ASN A 40 -2.26 -24.70 8.00
N SER A 41 -2.22 -23.80 7.02
CA SER A 41 -3.29 -23.60 6.04
C SER A 41 -2.86 -24.14 4.69
N GLN A 42 -3.82 -24.51 3.85
CA GLN A 42 -3.56 -24.83 2.45
C GLN A 42 -4.12 -23.70 1.58
N LEU A 43 -3.45 -23.40 0.47
CA LEU A 43 -3.91 -22.38 -0.45
C LEU A 43 -5.33 -22.71 -0.96
N LYS A 44 -6.28 -21.79 -0.75
CA LYS A 44 -7.69 -21.94 -1.13
C LYS A 44 -7.93 -21.52 -2.58
N TYR A 45 -7.09 -21.99 -3.49
CA TYR A 45 -7.15 -21.67 -4.92
C TYR A 45 -7.20 -22.95 -5.73
N GLN A 46 -8.22 -23.09 -6.57
CA GLN A 46 -8.53 -24.32 -7.30
C GLN A 46 -8.06 -24.32 -8.78
N GLY A 47 -7.45 -23.22 -9.24
CA GLY A 47 -6.96 -23.10 -10.61
C GLY A 47 -5.52 -23.58 -10.81
N PRO A 48 -4.93 -23.38 -12.01
CA PRO A 48 -3.54 -23.71 -12.29
C PRO A 48 -2.58 -22.92 -11.41
N GLN A 49 -1.69 -23.62 -10.70
CA GLN A 49 -0.75 -23.03 -9.72
C GLN A 49 0.68 -22.88 -10.26
N GLU A 50 0.90 -23.05 -11.56
CA GLU A 50 2.25 -22.99 -12.19
C GLU A 50 2.99 -21.67 -11.94
N ASN A 51 2.25 -20.58 -11.75
CA ASN A 51 2.81 -19.25 -11.47
C ASN A 51 2.60 -18.81 -10.01
N VAL A 52 2.33 -19.73 -9.08
CA VAL A 52 2.11 -19.43 -7.67
C VAL A 52 3.19 -20.09 -6.82
N THR A 53 3.81 -19.32 -5.94
CA THR A 53 4.69 -19.84 -4.89
C THR A 53 4.06 -19.52 -3.54
N VAL A 54 3.87 -20.55 -2.71
CA VAL A 54 3.20 -20.41 -1.42
C VAL A 54 4.21 -20.26 -0.30
N HIS A 55 3.97 -19.30 0.59
CA HIS A 55 4.74 -19.09 1.80
C HIS A 55 3.83 -19.10 3.03
N ASP A 56 4.19 -19.92 4.01
CA ASP A 56 3.47 -20.03 5.27
C ASP A 56 4.12 -19.11 6.30
N ILE A 57 3.44 -18.02 6.67
CA ILE A 57 3.98 -17.01 7.59
C ILE A 57 2.99 -16.65 8.68
N ASP A 58 3.44 -16.77 9.93
CA ASP A 58 2.73 -16.25 11.09
C ASP A 58 2.97 -14.75 11.27
N LEU A 59 2.12 -13.93 10.65
CA LEU A 59 2.21 -12.47 10.72
C LEU A 59 2.14 -11.90 12.14
N SER A 60 1.64 -12.67 13.12
CA SER A 60 1.60 -12.22 14.52
C SER A 60 2.97 -12.26 15.20
N LYS A 61 3.95 -12.97 14.63
CA LYS A 61 5.27 -13.22 15.25
C LYS A 61 6.46 -12.71 14.45
N VAL A 62 6.28 -12.42 13.16
CA VAL A 62 7.37 -11.95 12.31
C VAL A 62 7.72 -10.48 12.54
N THR A 63 8.96 -10.16 12.24
CA THR A 63 9.53 -8.81 12.20
C THR A 63 9.77 -8.38 10.76
N ALA A 64 9.97 -7.08 10.54
CA ALA A 64 10.20 -6.54 9.20
C ALA A 64 11.46 -7.15 8.56
N ASP A 65 12.55 -7.26 9.31
CA ASP A 65 13.81 -7.86 8.85
C ASP A 65 13.67 -9.33 8.45
N SER A 66 12.89 -10.10 9.22
CA SER A 66 12.65 -11.51 8.89
C SER A 66 11.77 -11.70 7.64
N LEU A 67 10.93 -10.71 7.34
CA LEU A 67 9.98 -10.78 6.23
C LEU A 67 10.55 -10.20 4.93
N ALA A 68 11.42 -9.18 5.02
CA ALA A 68 12.00 -8.50 3.87
C ALA A 68 12.65 -9.44 2.82
N PRO A 69 13.37 -10.52 3.19
CA PRO A 69 13.95 -11.44 2.21
C PRO A 69 12.92 -12.05 1.26
N TYR A 70 11.69 -12.28 1.72
CA TYR A 70 10.61 -12.85 0.91
C TYR A 70 10.03 -11.86 -0.10
N PHE A 71 10.21 -10.56 0.12
CA PHE A 71 9.73 -9.50 -0.78
C PHE A 71 10.78 -9.03 -1.77
N ARG A 72 12.03 -9.50 -1.65
CA ARG A 72 13.09 -9.16 -2.61
C ARG A 72 12.70 -9.58 -4.01
N ALA A 73 13.02 -8.72 -4.98
CA ALA A 73 12.67 -8.89 -6.39
C ALA A 73 11.16 -8.95 -6.69
N SER A 74 10.29 -8.59 -5.74
CA SER A 74 8.87 -8.36 -6.02
C SER A 74 8.69 -6.97 -6.64
N ASP A 75 7.86 -6.88 -7.67
CA ASP A 75 7.49 -5.60 -8.29
C ASP A 75 6.45 -4.86 -7.46
N VAL A 76 5.60 -5.62 -6.76
CA VAL A 76 4.50 -5.11 -5.96
C VAL A 76 4.29 -5.98 -4.74
N VAL A 77 4.03 -5.36 -3.60
CA VAL A 77 3.48 -6.02 -2.41
C VAL A 77 2.03 -5.57 -2.22
N VAL A 78 1.11 -6.52 -2.05
CA VAL A 78 -0.31 -6.28 -1.79
C VAL A 78 -0.69 -6.89 -0.45
N SER A 79 -1.19 -6.07 0.47
CA SER A 79 -1.68 -6.51 1.77
C SER A 79 -3.20 -6.69 1.76
N ALA A 80 -3.67 -7.93 1.87
CA ALA A 80 -5.08 -8.28 2.03
C ALA A 80 -5.34 -8.94 3.41
N VAL A 81 -4.72 -8.39 4.45
CA VAL A 81 -4.89 -8.85 5.84
C VAL A 81 -6.23 -8.39 6.42
N GLY A 82 -6.86 -9.23 7.23
CA GLY A 82 -8.07 -8.84 7.96
C GLY A 82 -7.79 -7.90 9.15
N THR A 83 -8.86 -7.36 9.73
CA THR A 83 -8.83 -6.42 10.87
C THR A 83 -7.95 -6.88 12.03
N GLU A 84 -7.97 -8.18 12.34
CA GLU A 84 -7.17 -8.83 13.39
C GLU A 84 -5.65 -8.57 13.26
N LEU A 85 -5.17 -8.42 12.02
CA LEU A 85 -3.76 -8.23 11.71
C LEU A 85 -3.47 -6.84 11.13
N LEU A 86 -4.43 -5.93 11.16
CA LEU A 86 -4.27 -4.57 10.64
C LEU A 86 -3.19 -3.81 11.42
N SER A 87 -3.09 -4.04 12.73
CA SER A 87 -2.01 -3.49 13.58
C SER A 87 -0.61 -3.93 13.16
N ARG A 88 -0.48 -5.04 12.43
CA ARG A 88 0.78 -5.56 11.89
C ARG A 88 1.10 -5.03 10.50
N GLN A 89 0.25 -4.20 9.90
CA GLN A 89 0.48 -3.70 8.55
C GLN A 89 1.74 -2.83 8.43
N SER A 90 2.13 -2.10 9.48
CA SER A 90 3.39 -1.37 9.51
C SER A 90 4.60 -2.29 9.30
N VAL A 91 4.58 -3.49 9.90
CA VAL A 91 5.65 -4.49 9.71
C VAL A 91 5.76 -4.93 8.25
N LEU A 92 4.63 -5.07 7.56
CA LEU A 92 4.61 -5.39 6.12
C LEU A 92 5.19 -4.25 5.28
N GLN A 93 4.85 -3.00 5.63
CA GLN A 93 5.36 -1.80 4.95
C GLN A 93 6.87 -1.67 5.14
N ASP A 94 7.34 -1.80 6.39
CA ASP A 94 8.76 -1.75 6.72
C ASP A 94 9.54 -2.85 6.00
N ALA A 95 9.01 -4.08 5.97
CA ALA A 95 9.61 -5.19 5.23
C ALA A 95 9.71 -4.92 3.73
N ALA A 96 8.66 -4.35 3.12
CA ALA A 96 8.65 -4.00 1.71
C ALA A 96 9.65 -2.88 1.40
N ALA A 97 9.78 -1.89 2.30
CA ALA A 97 10.76 -0.82 2.18
C ALA A 97 12.19 -1.34 2.29
N ILE A 98 12.49 -2.21 3.26
CA ILE A 98 13.80 -2.88 3.42
C ILE A 98 14.13 -3.71 2.17
N ALA A 99 13.13 -4.38 1.60
CA ALA A 99 13.29 -5.19 0.39
C ALA A 99 13.46 -4.35 -0.90
N GLY A 100 13.25 -3.03 -0.83
CA GLY A 100 13.35 -2.13 -1.98
C GLY A 100 12.20 -2.30 -2.98
N VAL A 101 11.04 -2.77 -2.54
CA VAL A 101 9.86 -2.97 -3.41
C VAL A 101 9.35 -1.60 -3.87
N PRO A 102 9.12 -1.39 -5.18
CA PRO A 102 8.77 -0.07 -5.69
C PRO A 102 7.31 0.33 -5.42
N ARG A 103 6.42 -0.63 -5.12
CA ARG A 103 5.00 -0.37 -4.87
C ARG A 103 4.45 -1.24 -3.73
N PHE A 104 3.69 -0.62 -2.84
CA PHE A 104 2.98 -1.30 -1.75
C PHE A 104 1.50 -0.88 -1.74
N TYR A 105 0.59 -1.85 -1.77
CA TYR A 105 -0.84 -1.63 -1.61
C TYR A 105 -1.28 -2.07 -0.20
N PRO A 106 -1.76 -1.14 0.64
CA PRO A 106 -2.23 -1.45 2.00
C PRO A 106 -3.57 -2.17 1.99
N SER A 107 -3.93 -2.75 3.14
CA SER A 107 -5.22 -3.42 3.33
C SER A 107 -6.33 -2.42 3.64
N GLU A 108 -6.77 -1.73 2.59
CA GLU A 108 -7.74 -0.63 2.63
C GLU A 108 -8.80 -0.84 1.52
N PHE A 109 -9.36 -2.05 1.44
CA PHE A 109 -10.38 -2.41 0.43
C PHE A 109 -11.82 -2.10 0.87
N GLY A 110 -11.97 -1.28 1.91
CA GLY A 110 -13.24 -0.89 2.52
C GLY A 110 -13.69 0.52 2.14
N MET A 111 -14.68 1.03 2.88
CA MET A 111 -15.17 2.39 2.68
C MET A 111 -14.19 3.42 3.28
N HIS A 112 -13.93 4.49 2.54
CA HIS A 112 -13.18 5.64 3.05
C HIS A 112 -14.01 6.37 4.12
N SER A 113 -13.79 6.02 5.39
CA SER A 113 -14.42 6.71 6.51
C SER A 113 -13.58 7.90 6.94
N VAL A 114 -14.04 9.11 6.61
CA VAL A 114 -13.51 10.33 7.23
C VAL A 114 -13.98 10.35 8.68
N LEU A 115 -13.13 9.91 9.61
CA LEU A 115 -13.37 10.05 11.04
C LEU A 115 -13.37 11.55 11.41
N ARG A 116 -14.53 12.20 11.37
CA ARG A 116 -14.69 13.49 12.05
C ARG A 116 -14.81 13.26 13.55
N MET A 117 -13.68 13.22 14.25
CA MET A 117 -13.69 13.50 15.68
C MET A 117 -14.03 14.98 15.86
N ARG A 118 -15.11 15.29 16.60
CA ARG A 118 -15.44 16.67 16.98
C ARG A 118 -14.62 17.03 18.23
N THR A 119 -13.33 17.27 18.02
CA THR A 119 -12.48 18.00 18.96
C THR A 119 -11.89 19.18 18.21
N GLU A 120 -11.97 20.37 18.80
CA GLU A 120 -11.72 21.69 18.16
C GLU A 120 -10.30 21.90 17.62
N GLU A 121 -9.41 20.91 17.63
CA GLU A 121 -7.99 21.13 17.29
C GLU A 121 -7.37 20.22 16.22
N ALA A 122 -8.06 19.21 15.70
CA ALA A 122 -7.58 18.50 14.49
C ALA A 122 -8.65 17.61 13.85
N THR A 123 -8.83 17.75 12.53
CA THR A 123 -9.53 16.72 11.74
C THR A 123 -8.54 15.59 11.45
N LEU A 124 -8.67 14.45 12.14
CA LEU A 124 -7.91 13.25 11.82
C LEU A 124 -8.46 12.62 10.54
N ILE A 125 -7.63 12.51 9.49
CA ILE A 125 -7.99 11.83 8.25
C ILE A 125 -7.49 10.39 8.32
N HIS A 126 -8.40 9.41 8.22
CA HIS A 126 -8.09 8.01 7.92
C HIS A 126 -8.06 7.84 6.38
N PRO A 127 -7.16 7.04 5.77
CA PRO A 127 -6.39 5.95 6.35
C PRO A 127 -5.07 6.37 6.98
N VAL A 128 -4.77 5.82 8.16
CA VAL A 128 -3.44 5.94 8.79
C VAL A 128 -2.48 4.96 8.10
N GLY A 129 -2.35 5.11 6.78
CA GLY A 129 -1.14 4.72 6.08
C GLY A 129 -0.19 5.90 6.19
N ARG A 130 0.84 5.78 7.04
CA ARG A 130 1.96 6.71 7.01
C ARG A 130 2.49 6.69 5.57
N THR A 131 2.21 7.74 4.80
CA THR A 131 2.59 7.81 3.38
C THR A 131 4.12 7.75 3.29
N PHE A 132 4.66 6.59 2.94
CA PHE A 132 6.07 6.43 2.64
C PHE A 132 6.38 7.13 1.32
N LEU A 133 6.85 8.38 1.40
CA LEU A 133 7.54 9.03 0.30
C LEU A 133 9.01 8.60 0.35
N VAL A 134 9.32 7.41 -0.18
CA VAL A 134 10.71 7.00 -0.38
C VAL A 134 11.28 7.85 -1.52
N ARG A 135 12.20 8.76 -1.20
CA ARG A 135 13.06 9.42 -2.18
C ARG A 135 14.06 8.39 -2.71
N ALA A 136 13.62 7.55 -3.64
CA ALA A 136 14.52 6.83 -4.53
C ALA A 136 14.97 7.80 -5.63
N GLY A 137 16.27 7.81 -5.91
CA GLY A 137 16.94 8.71 -6.84
C GLY A 137 16.22 8.83 -8.19
N GLU A 138 16.40 10.01 -8.79
CA GLU A 138 15.90 10.42 -10.10
C GLU A 138 15.84 9.26 -11.10
N SER A 139 14.64 8.99 -11.65
CA SER A 139 14.35 8.30 -12.93
C SER A 139 13.07 7.45 -12.95
N SER A 140 12.18 7.54 -11.97
CA SER A 140 10.88 6.84 -12.01
C SER A 140 9.76 7.83 -12.29
N ARG A 141 9.06 7.66 -13.42
CA ARG A 141 7.91 8.50 -13.81
C ARG A 141 6.74 8.22 -12.86
N PHE A 142 6.42 9.21 -12.02
CA PHE A 142 5.31 9.19 -11.07
C PHE A 142 3.99 9.56 -11.78
N VAL A 143 2.91 8.84 -11.45
CA VAL A 143 1.54 9.34 -11.71
C VAL A 143 1.17 10.26 -10.55
N HIS A 144 1.08 11.55 -10.85
CA HIS A 144 0.84 12.63 -9.89
C HIS A 144 -0.68 12.82 -9.74
N LEU A 145 -1.28 12.38 -8.63
CA LEU A 145 -2.59 12.91 -8.21
C LEU A 145 -2.35 13.97 -7.15
N ARG A 146 -2.21 15.21 -7.64
CA ARG A 146 -2.03 16.41 -6.84
C ARG A 146 -3.42 16.88 -6.37
N LEU A 147 -3.80 16.55 -5.14
CA LEU A 147 -4.87 17.27 -4.45
C LEU A 147 -4.21 18.34 -3.56
N GLU A 148 -4.09 19.55 -4.11
CA GLU A 148 -3.73 20.73 -3.30
C GLU A 148 -4.97 21.19 -2.53
N PRO A 149 -4.82 21.69 -1.29
CA PRO A 149 -5.89 22.39 -0.61
C PRO A 149 -6.26 23.67 -1.39
N LEU A 150 -7.54 23.79 -1.74
CA LEU A 150 -8.12 24.81 -2.62
C LEU A 150 -8.15 26.25 -2.05
N SER A 151 -7.28 26.63 -1.11
CA SER A 151 -7.30 27.98 -0.49
C SER A 151 -6.04 28.83 -0.67
N LEU A 152 -4.97 28.35 -1.31
CA LEU A 152 -3.76 29.16 -1.50
C LEU A 152 -3.12 29.14 -2.90
N ILE A 153 -3.91 28.87 -3.95
CA ILE A 153 -3.42 28.93 -5.35
C ILE A 153 -3.80 30.24 -6.07
N LEU A 154 -4.60 31.13 -5.47
CA LEU A 154 -4.97 32.39 -6.14
C LEU A 154 -4.05 33.61 -5.85
N LEU A 155 -3.09 33.53 -4.93
CA LEU A 155 -2.17 34.67 -4.68
C LEU A 155 -0.77 34.54 -5.29
N GLY A 156 -0.44 33.41 -5.95
CA GLY A 156 0.86 33.22 -6.60
C GLY A 156 0.90 33.54 -8.10
N ARG A 157 -0.26 33.78 -8.75
CA ARG A 157 -0.37 33.95 -10.22
C ARG A 157 -0.82 35.33 -10.71
N LEU A 158 -1.15 36.26 -9.81
CA LEU A 158 -1.32 37.67 -10.14
C LEU A 158 -0.25 38.44 -9.37
N GLY A 159 0.78 38.90 -10.06
CA GLY A 159 1.93 39.64 -9.49
C GLY A 159 1.53 40.96 -8.84
N LEU A 160 0.86 40.89 -7.70
CA LEU A 160 0.54 42.03 -6.84
C LEU A 160 1.57 42.07 -5.72
N LYS A 161 2.41 43.10 -5.80
CA LYS A 161 3.44 43.45 -4.83
C LYS A 161 2.81 43.65 -3.44
N LYS A 162 3.56 43.26 -2.41
CA LYS A 162 3.34 43.56 -0.99
C LYS A 162 2.64 44.92 -0.78
N LEU A 163 1.47 44.91 -0.16
CA LEU A 163 0.97 46.07 0.56
C LEU A 163 1.23 45.84 2.05
N ASN A 164 2.21 46.58 2.57
CA ASN A 164 2.32 46.87 4.00
C ASN A 164 1.10 47.70 4.40
N ALA A 165 0.40 47.30 5.46
CA ALA A 165 -0.39 48.23 6.26
C ALA A 165 -0.40 47.77 7.72
N SER A 166 0.31 48.55 8.52
CA SER A 166 0.26 48.59 9.97
C SER A 166 -1.11 49.08 10.44
N MET A 167 -1.67 48.49 11.51
CA MET A 167 -2.45 49.25 12.50
C MET A 167 -2.61 48.49 13.81
N LYS A 168 -2.13 49.13 14.90
CA LYS A 168 -2.60 49.01 16.29
C LYS A 168 -4.14 49.23 16.29
N LEU A 169 -4.95 48.60 17.13
CA LEU A 169 -4.95 48.49 18.60
C LEU A 169 -5.50 47.14 19.03
#